data_AF-A0A3M0SXX0-F1
#
_entry.id   AF-A0A3M0SXX0-F1
#
_cell.length_a   1.000
_cell.length_b   1.000
_cell.length_c   1.000
_cell.angle_alpha   90.00
_cell.angle_beta   90.00
_cell.angle_gamma   90.00
#
_symmetry.space_group_name_H-M   'P 1'
#
loop_
_entity.id
_entity.type
_entity.pdbx_description
1 polymer ?
#
loop_
_entity_poly.entity_id
_entity_poly.type
_entity_poly.pdbx_seq_one_letter_code
_entity_poly.pdbx_strand_id
1 'polypeptide(L)'
;MANSIQAIRNVYDIAKGARDNEKPMSDEEIKTLLERTVSDESLISKYPRFKKGYAAEDLFMRIFSLLPWVKTVVPLGQEQFPEESKETLQVPDYEITFEAGSETNTSCILVEVKLVDGDKQTYELQKYKYEVLKKYSSQKNEPLLFGIFWRKQEVWTINSIESFLEKSSAYKISYENACRDDLSAIFGDYTYLFRKQCYRKSIFSKKEDVDTEFVHSHEKYGRTKYEGLSLDGQNFVSLCMLEPALLDCAFDFKEISCNELSDTDTELIEQYNRVPYIYKLSSLILAYLLKMYCLDKNDMYYKNNSVVENSFGIVDTVRRKCGGEKFYLLPYNINEIATQMIELQFGKANHIIRAYKETQRNEGYRIIVSHEE
;
A
#
# COMPACT_ATOMS: atom_id res chain seq x y z
N MET A 1 25.75 18.78 20.24
CA MET A 1 25.10 17.70 21.04
C MET A 1 24.36 16.82 20.05
N ALA A 2 24.28 15.50 20.28
CA ALA A 2 23.54 14.63 19.36
C ALA A 2 22.05 15.02 19.35
N ASN A 3 21.44 15.10 18.17
CA ASN A 3 20.02 15.42 18.04
C ASN A 3 19.18 14.27 18.61
N SER A 4 18.42 14.53 19.69
CA SER A 4 17.65 13.50 20.39
C SER A 4 16.62 12.77 19.50
N ILE A 5 16.05 13.43 18.48
CA ILE A 5 15.11 12.79 17.53
C ILE A 5 15.86 11.79 16.65
N GLN A 6 17.05 12.16 16.18
CA GLN A 6 17.89 11.27 15.38
C GLN A 6 18.35 10.06 16.20
N ALA A 7 18.74 10.28 17.46
CA ALA A 7 19.11 9.19 18.35
C ALA A 7 17.95 8.17 18.49
N ILE A 8 16.70 8.64 18.60
CA ILE A 8 15.53 7.77 18.64
C ILE A 8 15.35 6.98 17.34
N ARG A 9 15.56 7.61 16.18
CA ARG A 9 15.50 6.90 14.88
C ARG A 9 16.59 5.82 14.80
N ASN A 10 17.81 6.13 15.21
CA ASN A 10 18.92 5.16 15.22
C ASN A 10 18.60 3.95 16.11
N VAL A 11 18.00 4.14 17.28
CA VAL A 11 17.57 3.01 18.13
C VAL A 11 16.49 2.17 17.45
N TYR A 12 15.53 2.81 16.78
CA TYR A 12 14.53 2.10 15.98
C TYR A 12 15.17 1.26 14.87
N ASP A 13 16.09 1.85 14.10
CA ASP A 13 16.76 1.16 12.98
C ASP A 13 17.61 -0.02 13.47
N ILE A 14 18.29 0.12 14.62
CA ILE A 14 19.03 -0.99 15.26
C ILE A 14 18.06 -2.11 15.67
N ALA A 15 16.96 -1.78 16.35
CA ALA A 15 15.98 -2.77 16.80
C ALA A 15 15.30 -3.49 15.63
N LYS A 16 14.99 -2.76 14.56
CA LYS A 16 14.46 -3.31 13.32
C LYS A 16 15.48 -4.24 12.66
N GLY A 17 16.73 -3.80 12.50
CA GLY A 17 17.79 -4.62 11.92
C GLY A 17 18.03 -5.90 12.71
N ALA A 18 17.94 -5.86 14.05
CA ALA A 18 18.01 -7.05 14.89
C ALA A 18 16.83 -8.01 14.62
N ARG A 19 15.61 -7.49 14.46
CA ARG A 19 14.42 -8.28 14.10
C ARG A 19 14.52 -8.89 12.69
N ASP A 20 15.03 -8.14 11.72
CA ASP A 20 15.26 -8.62 10.34
C ASP A 20 16.25 -9.80 10.31
N ASN A 21 17.19 -9.85 11.27
CA ASN A 21 18.17 -10.92 11.45
C ASN A 21 17.70 -12.03 12.41
N GLU A 22 16.39 -12.12 12.67
CA GLU A 22 15.77 -13.14 13.56
C GLU A 22 16.34 -13.15 14.98
N LYS A 23 16.84 -11.99 15.44
CA LYS A 23 17.38 -11.75 16.79
C LYS A 23 16.73 -10.50 17.39
N PRO A 24 15.41 -10.50 17.60
CA PRO A 24 14.71 -9.30 18.09
C PRO A 24 15.25 -8.88 19.46
N MET A 25 15.43 -7.58 19.64
CA MET A 25 15.83 -7.01 20.93
C MET A 25 14.68 -7.06 21.95
N SER A 26 15.00 -7.27 23.23
CA SER A 26 14.05 -7.15 24.32
C SER A 26 13.69 -5.68 24.59
N ASP A 27 12.56 -5.44 25.25
CA ASP A 27 12.14 -4.08 25.64
C ASP A 27 13.17 -3.43 26.59
N GLU A 28 13.82 -4.20 27.46
CA GLU A 28 14.89 -3.75 28.34
C GLU A 28 16.15 -3.35 27.57
N GLU A 29 16.53 -4.10 26.54
CA GLU A 29 17.68 -3.77 25.69
C GLU A 29 17.43 -2.47 24.92
N ILE A 30 16.22 -2.32 24.33
CA ILE A 30 15.81 -1.10 23.65
C ILE A 30 15.80 0.08 24.61
N LYS A 31 15.22 -0.08 25.81
CA LYS A 31 15.20 0.96 26.84
C LYS A 31 16.61 1.40 27.23
N THR A 32 17.52 0.43 27.43
CA THR A 32 18.93 0.71 27.75
C THR A 32 19.62 1.50 26.64
N LEU A 33 19.35 1.18 25.37
CA LEU A 33 19.89 1.96 24.24
C LEU A 33 19.34 3.38 24.21
N LEU A 34 18.04 3.58 24.45
CA LEU A 34 17.43 4.90 24.51
C LEU A 34 18.06 5.76 25.61
N GLU A 35 18.18 5.23 26.82
CA GLU A 35 18.78 5.93 27.97
C GLU A 35 20.26 6.30 27.74
N ARG A 36 20.98 5.55 26.89
CA ARG A 36 22.38 5.83 26.56
C ARG A 36 22.58 6.82 25.42
N THR A 37 21.60 6.98 24.54
CA THR A 37 21.77 7.71 23.27
C THR A 37 20.92 8.97 23.16
N VAL A 38 19.78 9.03 23.86
CA VAL A 38 18.83 10.13 23.79
C VAL A 38 19.08 11.09 24.95
N SER A 39 19.56 12.30 24.64
CA SER A 39 19.84 13.31 25.68
C SER A 39 18.59 13.93 26.31
N ASP A 40 17.46 13.93 25.61
CA ASP A 40 16.17 14.40 26.14
C ASP A 40 15.33 13.22 26.64
N GLU A 41 15.40 12.97 27.95
CA GLU A 41 14.69 11.87 28.62
C GLU A 41 13.17 11.92 28.39
N SER A 42 12.59 13.11 28.15
CA SER A 42 11.15 13.25 27.90
C SER A 42 10.71 12.56 26.61
N LEU A 43 11.64 12.35 25.66
CA LEU A 43 11.37 11.68 24.40
C LEU A 43 11.44 10.15 24.51
N ILE A 44 12.17 9.61 25.50
CA ILE A 44 12.28 8.16 25.73
C ILE A 44 10.89 7.57 25.97
N SER A 45 10.09 8.22 26.82
CA SER A 45 8.69 7.82 27.09
C SER A 45 7.79 7.85 25.84
N LYS A 46 8.16 8.63 24.82
CA LYS A 46 7.43 8.78 23.55
C LYS A 46 7.89 7.80 22.48
N TYR A 47 8.92 6.98 22.74
CA TYR A 47 9.45 6.02 21.78
C TYR A 47 8.39 5.13 21.11
N PRO A 48 7.38 4.57 21.82
CA PRO A 48 6.35 3.77 21.17
C PRO A 48 5.57 4.52 20.08
N ARG A 49 5.39 5.84 20.24
CA ARG A 49 4.76 6.69 19.23
C ARG A 49 5.68 6.91 18.03
N PHE A 50 6.97 7.17 18.27
CA PHE A 50 7.96 7.34 17.21
C PHE A 50 8.13 6.05 16.39
N LYS A 51 8.28 4.90 17.06
CA LYS A 51 8.35 3.57 16.44
C LYS A 51 7.22 3.33 15.44
N LYS A 52 5.98 3.70 15.78
CA LYS A 52 4.84 3.59 14.86
C LYS A 52 4.95 4.51 13.65
N GLY A 53 5.43 5.75 13.82
CA GLY A 53 5.67 6.67 12.71
C GLY A 53 6.69 6.12 11.74
N TYR A 54 7.85 5.72 12.26
CA TYR A 54 8.94 5.14 11.48
C TYR A 54 8.56 3.83 10.79
N ALA A 55 7.78 2.97 11.45
CA ALA A 55 7.25 1.76 10.81
C ALA A 55 6.28 2.07 9.67
N ALA A 56 5.47 3.14 9.76
CA ALA A 56 4.60 3.56 8.67
C ALA A 56 5.41 4.12 7.48
N GLU A 57 6.47 4.89 7.75
CA GLU A 57 7.43 5.35 6.74
C GLU A 57 8.09 4.17 6.01
N ASP A 58 8.64 3.22 6.75
CA ASP A 58 9.27 2.02 6.19
C ASP A 58 8.26 1.19 5.36
N LEU A 59 7.03 1.04 5.85
CA LEU A 59 5.96 0.37 5.11
C LEU A 59 5.59 1.12 3.83
N PHE A 60 5.50 2.45 3.87
CA PHE A 60 5.26 3.28 2.69
C PHE A 60 6.31 3.00 1.61
N MET A 61 7.58 3.11 1.97
CA MET A 61 8.70 2.87 1.07
C MET A 61 8.61 1.46 0.46
N ARG A 62 8.30 0.44 1.26
CA ARG A 62 8.16 -0.93 0.76
C ARG A 62 6.98 -1.09 -0.20
N ILE A 63 5.80 -0.58 0.13
CA ILE A 63 4.60 -0.77 -0.71
C ILE A 63 4.70 0.04 -2.01
N PHE A 64 5.15 1.29 -1.94
CA PHE A 64 5.22 2.15 -3.12
C PHE A 64 6.35 1.76 -4.07
N SER A 65 7.45 1.18 -3.57
CA SER A 65 8.51 0.62 -4.44
C SER A 65 8.07 -0.61 -5.24
N LEU A 66 6.94 -1.23 -4.90
CA LEU A 66 6.37 -2.36 -5.65
C LEU A 66 5.41 -1.92 -6.76
N LEU A 67 5.05 -0.63 -6.81
CA LEU A 67 4.12 -0.13 -7.82
C LEU A 67 4.81 -0.02 -9.19
N PRO A 68 4.11 -0.35 -10.28
CA PRO A 68 4.74 -0.66 -11.57
C PRO A 68 5.45 0.54 -12.22
N TRP A 69 5.05 1.78 -11.89
CA TRP A 69 5.66 2.97 -12.47
C TRP A 69 6.70 3.62 -11.57
N VAL A 70 6.86 3.14 -10.34
CA VAL A 70 7.88 3.66 -9.42
C VAL A 70 9.23 3.06 -9.79
N LYS A 71 10.23 3.92 -9.98
CA LYS A 71 11.61 3.53 -10.26
C LYS A 71 12.43 3.46 -8.98
N THR A 72 12.26 4.45 -8.11
CA THR A 72 12.96 4.51 -6.82
C THR A 72 12.09 5.22 -5.78
N VAL A 73 12.25 4.82 -4.53
CA VAL A 73 11.81 5.57 -3.35
C VAL A 73 13.05 5.77 -2.49
N VAL A 74 13.51 7.01 -2.38
CA VAL A 74 14.76 7.35 -1.69
C VAL A 74 14.43 8.05 -0.38
N PRO A 75 14.80 7.48 0.78
CA PRO A 75 14.69 8.19 2.05
C PRO A 75 15.60 9.41 2.03
N LEU A 76 15.06 10.58 2.36
CA LEU A 76 15.84 11.81 2.42
C LEU A 76 16.46 11.97 3.79
N GLY A 77 17.71 12.43 3.82
CA GLY A 77 18.40 12.76 5.07
C GLY A 77 17.71 13.92 5.78
N GLN A 78 16.89 13.64 6.78
CA GLN A 78 16.26 14.66 7.61
C GLN A 78 17.22 15.28 8.63
N GLU A 79 18.47 14.84 8.67
CA GLU A 79 19.54 15.51 9.40
C GLU A 79 19.87 16.84 8.71
N GLN A 80 19.64 17.94 9.42
CA GLN A 80 19.89 19.29 8.91
C GLN A 80 20.77 20.06 9.88
N PHE A 81 21.81 20.68 9.35
CA PHE A 81 22.74 21.53 10.09
C PHE A 81 22.78 22.93 9.47
N PRO A 82 22.75 24.01 10.27
CA PRO A 82 22.53 24.01 11.72
C PRO A 82 21.12 23.51 12.08
N GLU A 83 20.94 22.95 13.29
CA GLU A 83 19.68 22.30 13.71
C GLU A 83 18.47 23.25 13.63
N GLU A 84 18.70 24.53 13.90
CA GLU A 84 17.71 25.63 13.82
C GLU A 84 17.13 25.82 12.41
N SER A 85 17.82 25.34 11.36
CA SER A 85 17.34 25.46 9.97
C SER A 85 15.97 24.79 9.77
N LYS A 86 15.64 23.74 10.54
CA LYS A 86 14.35 23.04 10.51
C LYS A 86 13.15 23.94 10.80
N GLU A 87 13.35 25.05 11.53
CA GLU A 87 12.30 26.02 11.83
C GLU A 87 11.89 26.84 10.60
N THR A 88 12.76 26.90 9.59
CA THR A 88 12.53 27.70 8.38
C THR A 88 12.49 26.87 7.10
N LEU A 89 13.01 25.64 7.12
CA LEU A 89 13.14 24.75 5.97
C LEU A 89 13.22 23.31 6.46
N GLN A 90 12.28 22.44 6.06
CA GLN A 90 12.28 21.04 6.47
C GLN A 90 12.37 20.13 5.24
N VAL A 91 13.25 19.13 5.30
CA VAL A 91 13.36 18.07 4.29
C VAL A 91 12.21 17.06 4.47
N PRO A 92 11.44 16.74 3.41
CA PRO A 92 10.41 15.69 3.45
C PRO A 92 10.98 14.29 3.74
N ASP A 93 10.12 13.31 4.00
CA ASP A 93 10.55 11.93 4.28
C ASP A 93 11.22 11.24 3.08
N TYR A 94 10.65 11.40 1.87
CA TYR A 94 11.09 10.68 0.67
C TYR A 94 11.13 11.55 -0.59
N GLU A 95 12.00 11.16 -1.52
CA GLU A 95 11.90 11.50 -2.94
C GLU A 95 11.48 10.24 -3.71
N ILE A 96 10.49 10.36 -4.60
CA ILE A 96 10.04 9.27 -5.46
C ILE A 96 10.34 9.62 -6.91
N THR A 97 11.11 8.77 -7.58
CA THR A 97 11.25 8.81 -9.05
C THR A 97 10.28 7.81 -9.67
N PHE A 98 9.51 8.24 -10.66
CA PHE A 98 8.54 7.40 -11.36
C PHE A 98 8.50 7.69 -12.86
N GLU A 99 7.97 6.75 -13.65
CA GLU A 99 7.72 6.93 -15.08
C GLU A 99 6.66 7.99 -15.31
N ALA A 100 6.97 9.03 -16.09
CA ALA A 100 6.08 10.14 -16.41
C ALA A 100 5.62 10.06 -17.88
N GLY A 101 4.45 9.45 -18.11
CA GLY A 101 3.83 9.32 -19.43
C GLY A 101 4.49 8.35 -20.41
N SER A 102 5.66 7.79 -20.08
CA SER A 102 6.29 6.68 -20.80
C SER A 102 7.44 6.08 -19.99
N GLU A 103 7.77 4.82 -20.23
CA GLU A 103 8.82 4.08 -19.51
C GLU A 103 10.22 4.74 -19.56
N THR A 104 10.50 5.50 -20.62
CA THR A 104 11.80 6.17 -20.81
C THR A 104 11.87 7.58 -20.22
N ASN A 105 10.75 8.14 -19.76
CA ASN A 105 10.69 9.48 -19.19
C ASN A 105 10.40 9.37 -17.70
N THR A 106 11.18 10.03 -16.86
CA THR A 106 11.00 9.98 -15.41
C THR A 106 10.78 11.36 -14.83
N SER A 107 10.01 11.44 -13.76
CA SER A 107 9.87 12.64 -12.94
C SER A 107 10.12 12.32 -11.47
N CYS A 108 10.50 13.34 -10.71
CA CYS A 108 10.67 13.26 -9.27
C CYS A 108 9.57 14.05 -8.56
N ILE A 109 9.18 13.57 -7.38
CA ILE A 109 8.36 14.31 -6.43
C ILE A 109 8.87 14.08 -5.01
N LEU A 110 8.49 14.98 -4.11
CA LEU A 110 8.74 14.87 -2.69
C LEU A 110 7.50 14.35 -1.97
N VAL A 111 7.68 13.45 -1.00
CA VAL A 111 6.59 12.88 -0.22
C VAL A 111 6.88 12.98 1.27
N GLU A 112 5.91 13.53 1.99
CA GLU A 112 5.84 13.49 3.45
C GLU A 112 4.83 12.41 3.88
N VAL A 113 5.27 11.42 4.65
CA VAL A 113 4.49 10.27 5.09
C VAL A 113 3.85 10.53 6.45
N LYS A 114 2.59 10.14 6.61
CA LYS A 114 1.82 10.33 7.83
C LYS A 114 0.98 9.11 8.17
N LEU A 115 0.88 8.85 9.47
CA LEU A 115 0.09 7.77 10.04
C LEU A 115 -1.17 8.32 10.71
N VAL A 116 -2.33 7.77 10.36
CA VAL A 116 -3.59 7.92 11.09
C VAL A 116 -3.89 6.61 11.82
N ASP A 117 -3.66 6.60 13.13
CA ASP A 117 -3.78 5.43 14.00
C ASP A 117 -5.07 5.46 14.84
N GLY A 118 -5.50 4.28 15.30
CA GLY A 118 -6.71 4.05 16.08
C GLY A 118 -7.98 4.30 15.27
N ASP A 119 -9.06 4.72 15.95
CA ASP A 119 -10.35 5.01 15.32
C ASP A 119 -10.43 6.36 14.60
N LYS A 120 -9.31 7.07 14.46
CA LYS A 120 -9.28 8.38 13.80
C LYS A 120 -9.61 8.23 12.32
N GLN A 121 -10.44 9.13 11.81
CA GLN A 121 -10.83 9.22 10.39
C GLN A 121 -10.44 10.56 9.78
N THR A 122 -9.58 11.31 10.47
CA THR A 122 -9.10 12.60 9.99
C THR A 122 -7.63 12.80 10.37
N TYR A 123 -6.89 13.46 9.49
CA TYR A 123 -5.53 13.92 9.73
C TYR A 123 -5.51 15.45 9.76
N GLU A 124 -4.67 16.04 10.62
CA GLU A 124 -4.50 17.48 10.74
C GLU A 124 -3.01 17.84 10.70
N LEU A 125 -2.63 18.68 9.74
CA LEU A 125 -1.30 19.22 9.54
C LEU A 125 -1.27 20.67 9.96
N GLN A 126 -0.41 21.03 10.91
CA GLN A 126 -0.27 22.42 11.34
C GLN A 126 0.34 23.27 10.21
N LYS A 127 -0.18 24.48 9.99
CA LYS A 127 0.25 25.35 8.88
C LYS A 127 1.75 25.60 8.87
N TYR A 128 2.34 25.93 10.03
CA TYR A 128 3.78 26.19 10.12
C TYR A 128 4.64 25.00 9.68
N LYS A 129 4.16 23.75 9.88
CA LYS A 129 4.87 22.55 9.41
C LYS A 129 4.78 22.39 7.90
N TYR A 130 3.62 22.71 7.32
CA TYR A 130 3.46 22.72 5.87
C TYR A 130 4.38 23.77 5.23
N GLU A 131 4.44 24.99 5.78
CA GLU A 131 5.22 26.08 5.19
C GLU A 131 6.71 25.75 5.07
N VAL A 132 7.31 25.12 6.09
CA VAL A 132 8.73 24.74 6.06
C VAL A 132 9.03 23.63 5.04
N LEU A 133 8.10 22.70 4.83
CA LEU A 133 8.18 21.66 3.79
C LEU A 133 7.97 22.25 2.39
N LYS A 134 6.97 23.14 2.24
CA LYS A 134 6.66 23.84 1.00
C LYS A 134 7.85 24.67 0.52
N LYS A 135 8.55 25.34 1.43
CA LYS A 135 9.76 26.10 1.10
C LYS A 135 10.85 25.21 0.52
N TYR A 136 11.04 24.00 1.07
CA TYR A 136 12.00 23.03 0.54
C TYR A 136 11.61 22.57 -0.88
N SER A 137 10.36 22.17 -1.04
CA SER A 137 9.79 21.81 -2.36
C SER A 137 9.95 22.93 -3.40
N SER A 138 9.70 24.18 -3.01
CA SER A 138 9.89 25.35 -3.88
C SER A 138 11.35 25.58 -4.28
N GLN A 139 12.30 25.32 -3.36
CA GLN A 139 13.74 25.44 -3.65
C GLN A 139 14.24 24.31 -4.58
N LYS A 140 13.66 23.12 -4.47
CA LYS A 140 13.96 21.98 -5.33
C LYS A 140 13.22 22.01 -6.66
N ASN A 141 12.19 22.84 -6.78
CA ASN A 141 11.27 22.87 -7.92
C ASN A 141 10.62 21.49 -8.16
N GLU A 142 10.24 20.83 -7.06
CA GLU A 142 9.63 19.50 -7.06
C GLU A 142 8.30 19.53 -6.30
N PRO A 143 7.22 18.93 -6.82
CA PRO A 143 5.94 18.87 -6.13
C PRO A 143 6.03 18.15 -4.78
N LEU A 144 5.34 18.68 -3.76
CA LEU A 144 5.20 18.05 -2.45
C LEU A 144 3.82 17.38 -2.32
N LEU A 145 3.82 16.07 -2.07
CA LEU A 145 2.62 15.29 -1.78
C LEU A 145 2.68 14.68 -0.37
N PHE A 146 1.52 14.26 0.13
CA PHE A 146 1.37 13.61 1.43
C PHE A 146 0.92 12.16 1.25
N GLY A 147 1.74 11.23 1.71
CA GLY A 147 1.40 9.81 1.79
C GLY A 147 0.75 9.50 3.14
N ILE A 148 -0.55 9.21 3.16
CA ILE A 148 -1.29 9.01 4.42
C ILE A 148 -1.71 7.55 4.55
N PHE A 149 -1.27 6.90 5.63
CA PHE A 149 -1.74 5.57 5.99
C PHE A 149 -2.95 5.65 6.92
N TRP A 150 -4.09 5.18 6.43
CA TRP A 150 -5.33 5.06 7.19
C TRP A 150 -5.37 3.68 7.82
N ARG A 151 -4.72 3.55 8.98
CA ARG A 151 -4.43 2.23 9.56
C ARG A 151 -5.67 1.39 9.85
N LYS A 152 -6.78 2.02 10.24
CA LYS A 152 -8.06 1.32 10.45
C LYS A 152 -8.61 0.68 9.17
N GLN A 153 -8.37 1.31 8.02
CA GLN A 153 -8.83 0.85 6.72
C GLN A 153 -7.78 0.05 5.95
N GLU A 154 -6.52 0.08 6.38
CA GLU A 154 -5.38 -0.54 5.68
C GLU A 154 -5.24 0.02 4.25
N VAL A 155 -5.42 1.34 4.11
CA VAL A 155 -5.38 2.05 2.84
C VAL A 155 -4.33 3.15 2.89
N TRP A 156 -3.54 3.23 1.82
CA TRP A 156 -2.71 4.39 1.52
C TRP A 156 -3.44 5.36 0.60
N THR A 157 -3.32 6.66 0.85
CA THR A 157 -3.71 7.70 -0.09
C THR A 157 -2.53 8.64 -0.34
N ILE A 158 -2.45 9.18 -1.55
CA ILE A 158 -1.50 10.24 -1.89
C ILE A 158 -2.31 11.50 -2.16
N ASN A 159 -2.03 12.59 -1.46
CA ASN A 159 -2.83 13.81 -1.58
C ASN A 159 -1.94 15.03 -1.71
N SER A 160 -2.38 16.01 -2.50
CA SER A 160 -1.80 17.35 -2.45
C SER A 160 -2.41 18.15 -1.29
N ILE A 161 -1.82 19.28 -0.93
CA ILE A 161 -2.35 20.10 0.18
C ILE A 161 -3.73 20.68 -0.12
N GLU A 162 -4.04 20.91 -1.40
CA GLU A 162 -5.30 21.48 -1.89
C GLU A 162 -6.49 20.55 -1.65
N SER A 163 -6.25 19.26 -1.42
CA SER A 163 -7.27 18.30 -0.99
C SER A 163 -7.66 18.45 0.48
N PHE A 164 -6.91 19.24 1.26
CA PHE A 164 -7.18 19.48 2.67
C PHE A 164 -8.09 20.69 2.85
N LEU A 165 -9.01 20.60 3.81
CA LEU A 165 -9.77 21.74 4.28
C LEU A 165 -8.84 22.66 5.09
N GLU A 166 -8.65 23.87 4.61
CA GLU A 166 -7.92 24.90 5.33
C GLU A 166 -8.73 25.41 6.54
N LYS A 167 -8.07 25.45 7.70
CA LYS A 167 -8.54 26.09 8.93
C LYS A 167 -7.61 27.24 9.31
N SER A 168 -7.94 27.97 10.37
CA SER A 168 -7.13 29.09 10.86
C SER A 168 -5.66 28.73 11.09
N SER A 169 -5.36 27.62 11.78
CA SER A 169 -3.99 27.21 12.14
C SER A 169 -3.51 25.90 11.52
N ALA A 170 -4.35 25.21 10.74
CA ALA A 170 -4.06 23.88 10.24
C ALA A 170 -4.77 23.55 8.93
N TYR A 171 -4.31 22.53 8.24
CA TYR A 171 -4.95 21.85 7.14
C TYR A 171 -5.52 20.52 7.65
N LYS A 172 -6.78 20.21 7.35
CA LYS A 172 -7.43 18.97 7.79
C LYS A 172 -7.99 18.18 6.62
N ILE A 173 -7.75 16.87 6.59
CA ILE A 173 -8.33 15.97 5.61
C ILE A 173 -9.04 14.81 6.30
N SER A 174 -10.20 14.41 5.79
CA SER A 174 -10.91 13.19 6.21
C SER A 174 -10.48 12.01 5.35
N TYR A 175 -10.66 10.78 5.85
CA TYR A 175 -10.43 9.56 5.06
C TYR A 175 -11.20 9.57 3.74
N GLU A 176 -12.46 10.01 3.78
CA GLU A 176 -13.31 10.11 2.60
C GLU A 176 -12.75 11.07 1.55
N ASN A 177 -12.37 12.29 1.96
CA ASN A 177 -11.77 13.28 1.06
C ASN A 177 -10.42 12.79 0.53
N ALA A 178 -9.61 12.14 1.37
CA ALA A 178 -8.32 11.59 0.98
C ALA A 178 -8.46 10.49 -0.09
N CYS A 179 -9.44 9.60 0.06
CA CYS A 179 -9.77 8.60 -0.96
C CYS A 179 -10.33 9.23 -2.24
N ARG A 180 -11.10 10.31 -2.11
CA ARG A 180 -11.77 10.98 -3.22
C ARG A 180 -10.77 11.75 -4.10
N ASP A 181 -9.76 12.34 -3.48
CA ASP A 181 -8.73 13.16 -4.13
C ASP A 181 -7.35 12.47 -4.11
N ASP A 182 -7.36 11.15 -4.19
CA ASP A 182 -6.16 10.32 -4.20
C ASP A 182 -5.41 10.41 -5.54
N LEU A 183 -4.11 10.66 -5.48
CA LEU A 183 -3.21 10.81 -6.62
C LEU A 183 -2.33 9.57 -6.85
N SER A 184 -2.46 8.51 -6.05
CA SER A 184 -1.62 7.30 -6.16
C SER A 184 -1.65 6.62 -7.52
N ALA A 185 -2.68 6.88 -8.35
CA ALA A 185 -2.74 6.44 -9.74
C ALA A 185 -1.50 6.86 -10.56
N ILE A 186 -0.83 7.97 -10.21
CA ILE A 186 0.39 8.42 -10.91
C ILE A 186 1.58 7.45 -10.74
N PHE A 187 1.53 6.59 -9.72
CA PHE A 187 2.54 5.56 -9.48
C PHE A 187 2.14 4.20 -10.06
N GLY A 188 0.97 4.11 -10.71
CA GLY A 188 0.42 2.85 -11.20
C GLY A 188 -0.30 2.06 -10.12
N ASP A 189 -0.79 2.73 -9.07
CA ASP A 189 -1.67 2.15 -8.08
C ASP A 189 -3.07 1.93 -8.66
N TYR A 190 -3.21 0.86 -9.42
CA TYR A 190 -4.43 0.54 -10.16
C TYR A 190 -5.62 0.29 -9.25
N THR A 191 -6.80 0.63 -9.74
CA THR A 191 -8.08 0.12 -9.24
C THR A 191 -8.46 -1.10 -10.07
N TYR A 192 -8.31 -2.30 -9.50
CA TYR A 192 -8.75 -3.54 -10.12
C TYR A 192 -10.25 -3.73 -9.98
N LEU A 193 -10.90 -4.02 -11.09
CA LEU A 193 -12.34 -4.21 -11.19
C LEU A 193 -12.64 -5.61 -11.72
N PHE A 194 -13.34 -6.41 -10.93
CA PHE A 194 -13.71 -7.79 -11.26
C PHE A 194 -15.22 -7.87 -11.49
N ARG A 195 -15.64 -7.73 -12.76
CA ARG A 195 -17.06 -7.73 -13.16
C ARG A 195 -17.58 -9.07 -13.62
N LYS A 196 -16.69 -9.98 -14.01
CA LYS A 196 -17.03 -11.31 -14.50
C LYS A 196 -17.09 -12.29 -13.33
N GLN A 197 -17.92 -13.32 -13.48
CA GLN A 197 -17.90 -14.46 -12.57
C GLN A 197 -16.55 -15.16 -12.68
N CYS A 198 -16.02 -15.59 -11.54
CA CYS A 198 -14.84 -16.46 -11.46
C CYS A 198 -15.21 -17.71 -10.67
N TYR A 199 -14.62 -18.83 -11.07
CA TYR A 199 -14.80 -20.15 -10.47
C TYR A 199 -13.46 -20.64 -9.95
N ARG A 200 -13.44 -21.12 -8.72
CA ARG A 200 -12.30 -21.81 -8.10
C ARG A 200 -12.62 -23.30 -8.08
N LYS A 201 -11.69 -24.10 -8.58
CA LYS A 201 -11.71 -25.56 -8.42
C LYS A 201 -10.58 -25.95 -7.49
N SER A 202 -10.90 -26.72 -6.47
CA SER A 202 -9.92 -27.27 -5.55
C SER A 202 -10.12 -28.79 -5.45
N ILE A 203 -9.04 -29.55 -5.48
CA ILE A 203 -9.06 -31.00 -5.21
C ILE A 203 -8.30 -31.23 -3.92
N PHE A 204 -8.95 -31.90 -2.97
CA PHE A 204 -8.39 -32.25 -1.68
C PHE A 204 -8.27 -33.77 -1.54
N SER A 205 -7.37 -34.21 -0.67
CA SER A 205 -7.18 -35.63 -0.34
C SER A 205 -6.99 -35.83 1.16
N LYS A 206 -7.65 -36.86 1.70
CA LYS A 206 -7.48 -37.31 3.09
C LYS A 206 -6.22 -38.13 3.33
N LYS A 207 -5.49 -38.52 2.28
CA LYS A 207 -4.20 -39.22 2.42
C LYS A 207 -3.16 -38.31 3.06
N GLU A 208 -2.30 -38.88 3.90
CA GLU A 208 -1.21 -38.15 4.56
C GLU A 208 -0.03 -37.88 3.60
N ASP A 209 0.23 -38.80 2.67
CA ASP A 209 1.37 -38.84 1.75
C ASP A 209 1.06 -38.24 0.37
N VAL A 210 0.39 -37.09 0.36
CA VAL A 210 0.08 -36.37 -0.87
C VAL A 210 1.30 -35.59 -1.35
N ASP A 211 1.79 -35.91 -2.55
CA ASP A 211 2.79 -35.12 -3.27
C ASP A 211 2.12 -33.86 -3.85
N THR A 212 2.41 -32.71 -3.23
CA THR A 212 1.79 -31.41 -3.57
C THR A 212 2.68 -30.27 -3.11
N GLU A 213 2.74 -29.19 -3.91
CA GLU A 213 3.41 -27.95 -3.52
C GLU A 213 2.55 -27.10 -2.55
N PHE A 214 1.26 -27.39 -2.44
CA PHE A 214 0.36 -26.63 -1.57
C PHE A 214 0.61 -26.98 -0.11
N VAL A 215 0.96 -25.96 0.68
CA VAL A 215 1.21 -26.12 2.12
C VAL A 215 -0.05 -26.06 2.98
N HIS A 216 -1.18 -25.63 2.40
CA HIS A 216 -2.46 -25.49 3.09
C HIS A 216 -3.35 -26.72 2.92
N SER A 217 -4.41 -26.80 3.73
CA SER A 217 -5.36 -27.92 3.76
C SER A 217 -6.75 -27.44 4.11
N HIS A 218 -7.76 -28.14 3.61
CA HIS A 218 -9.15 -27.93 4.01
C HIS A 218 -9.47 -28.74 5.27
N GLU A 219 -10.06 -28.10 6.29
CA GLU A 219 -10.36 -28.75 7.58
C GLU A 219 -11.15 -30.06 7.45
N LYS A 220 -12.12 -30.09 6.52
CA LYS A 220 -12.97 -31.26 6.28
C LYS A 220 -12.41 -32.26 5.26
N TYR A 221 -11.68 -31.80 4.24
CA TYR A 221 -11.38 -32.60 3.04
C TYR A 221 -9.89 -32.99 2.93
N GLY A 222 -9.04 -32.46 3.82
CA GLY A 222 -7.63 -32.83 3.90
C GLY A 222 -6.70 -31.94 3.08
N ARG A 223 -5.57 -32.51 2.65
CA ARG A 223 -4.46 -31.81 1.98
C ARG A 223 -4.87 -31.37 0.58
N THR A 224 -4.51 -30.13 0.20
CA THR A 224 -4.77 -29.61 -1.15
C THR A 224 -3.85 -30.26 -2.18
N LYS A 225 -4.42 -30.86 -3.23
CA LYS A 225 -3.70 -31.45 -4.37
C LYS A 225 -3.62 -30.54 -5.57
N TYR A 226 -4.66 -29.75 -5.79
CA TYR A 226 -4.80 -28.91 -6.96
C TYR A 226 -5.68 -27.73 -6.63
N GLU A 227 -5.31 -26.56 -7.14
CA GLU A 227 -6.21 -25.42 -7.25
C GLU A 227 -6.12 -24.80 -8.64
N GLY A 228 -7.24 -24.31 -9.15
CA GLY A 228 -7.31 -23.65 -10.44
C GLY A 228 -8.46 -22.64 -10.50
N LEU A 229 -8.32 -21.68 -11.41
CA LEU A 229 -9.33 -20.65 -11.67
C LEU A 229 -9.88 -20.75 -13.09
N SER A 230 -11.14 -20.40 -13.24
CA SER A 230 -11.82 -20.35 -14.54
C SER A 230 -12.79 -19.18 -14.61
N LEU A 231 -12.93 -18.59 -15.80
CA LEU A 231 -13.94 -17.56 -16.10
C LEU A 231 -15.18 -18.11 -16.78
N ASP A 232 -15.10 -19.33 -17.34
CA ASP A 232 -16.20 -20.02 -18.03
C ASP A 232 -16.75 -21.23 -17.26
N GLY A 233 -16.11 -21.59 -16.14
CA GLY A 233 -16.45 -22.75 -15.32
C GLY A 233 -16.03 -24.09 -15.92
N GLN A 234 -15.30 -24.08 -17.04
CA GLN A 234 -14.91 -25.28 -17.79
C GLN A 234 -13.40 -25.41 -17.88
N ASN A 235 -12.72 -24.36 -18.35
CA ASN A 235 -11.27 -24.34 -18.56
C ASN A 235 -10.59 -23.75 -17.33
N PHE A 236 -9.99 -24.59 -16.50
CA PHE A 236 -9.30 -24.18 -15.28
C PHE A 236 -7.80 -24.01 -15.50
N VAL A 237 -7.29 -22.81 -15.21
CA VAL A 237 -5.86 -22.50 -15.18
C VAL A 237 -5.34 -22.79 -13.78
N SER A 238 -4.32 -23.64 -13.68
CA SER A 238 -3.72 -24.01 -12.41
C SER A 238 -3.13 -22.82 -11.66
N LEU A 239 -3.26 -22.84 -10.34
CA LEU A 239 -2.61 -21.91 -9.43
C LEU A 239 -1.31 -22.50 -8.90
N CYS A 240 -0.36 -21.64 -8.55
CA CYS A 240 0.80 -22.04 -7.76
C CYS A 240 0.55 -21.82 -6.26
N MET A 241 1.39 -22.41 -5.40
CA MET A 241 1.22 -22.37 -3.94
C MET A 241 1.05 -20.97 -3.30
N LEU A 242 1.53 -19.89 -3.94
CA LEU A 242 1.51 -18.52 -3.41
C LEU A 242 0.25 -17.73 -3.77
N GLU A 243 -0.49 -18.16 -4.79
CA GLU A 243 -1.64 -17.44 -5.35
C GLU A 243 -2.95 -17.61 -4.53
N PRO A 244 -3.26 -18.80 -3.95
CA PRO A 244 -4.48 -19.00 -3.17
C PRO A 244 -4.67 -18.03 -2.00
N ALA A 245 -3.58 -17.65 -1.33
CA ALA A 245 -3.65 -16.71 -0.22
C ALA A 245 -4.23 -15.36 -0.66
N LEU A 246 -3.97 -14.92 -1.90
CA LEU A 246 -4.60 -13.71 -2.41
C LEU A 246 -6.10 -13.87 -2.58
N LEU A 247 -6.54 -15.04 -3.07
CA LEU A 247 -7.95 -15.31 -3.24
C LEU A 247 -8.69 -15.25 -1.91
N ASP A 248 -8.13 -15.87 -0.89
CA ASP A 248 -8.72 -15.95 0.45
C ASP A 248 -8.80 -14.60 1.17
N CYS A 249 -7.92 -13.64 0.86
CA CYS A 249 -8.00 -12.29 1.44
C CYS A 249 -8.83 -11.31 0.60
N ALA A 250 -9.05 -11.62 -0.68
CA ALA A 250 -9.67 -10.70 -1.63
C ALA A 250 -11.08 -11.10 -2.07
N PHE A 251 -11.50 -12.35 -1.93
CA PHE A 251 -12.80 -12.75 -2.46
C PHE A 251 -13.51 -13.69 -1.50
N ASP A 252 -14.84 -13.52 -1.44
CA ASP A 252 -15.71 -14.50 -0.80
C ASP A 252 -16.16 -15.47 -1.89
N PHE A 253 -15.89 -16.75 -1.67
CA PHE A 253 -16.35 -17.83 -2.52
C PHE A 253 -17.53 -18.53 -1.87
N LYS A 254 -18.46 -18.99 -2.71
CA LYS A 254 -19.56 -19.88 -2.29
C LYS A 254 -19.43 -21.20 -3.02
N GLU A 255 -19.58 -22.29 -2.29
CA GLU A 255 -19.65 -23.64 -2.83
C GLU A 255 -20.84 -23.76 -3.80
N ILE A 256 -20.59 -24.34 -4.97
CA ILE A 256 -21.64 -24.67 -5.95
C ILE A 256 -21.67 -26.16 -6.29
N SER A 257 -20.58 -26.88 -6.05
CA SER A 257 -20.51 -28.33 -6.23
C SER A 257 -19.43 -28.92 -5.34
N CYS A 258 -19.73 -30.08 -4.75
CA CYS A 258 -18.79 -30.88 -3.98
C CYS A 258 -18.98 -32.34 -4.40
N ASN A 259 -17.96 -32.93 -5.04
CA ASN A 259 -18.01 -34.26 -5.63
C ASN A 259 -16.94 -35.15 -5.01
N GLU A 260 -17.31 -36.36 -4.60
CA GLU A 260 -16.34 -37.40 -4.24
C GLU A 260 -15.77 -37.99 -5.53
N LEU A 261 -14.48 -37.75 -5.79
CA LEU A 261 -13.77 -38.31 -6.94
C LEU A 261 -13.33 -39.76 -6.68
N SER A 262 -13.06 -40.07 -5.41
CA SER A 262 -12.75 -41.40 -4.89
C SER A 262 -13.00 -41.42 -3.38
N ASP A 263 -12.78 -42.57 -2.74
CA ASP A 263 -12.89 -42.72 -1.27
C ASP A 263 -12.02 -41.73 -0.48
N THR A 264 -10.95 -41.20 -1.09
CA THR A 264 -10.01 -40.28 -0.42
C THR A 264 -10.04 -38.86 -0.95
N ASP A 265 -10.53 -38.64 -2.17
CA ASP A 265 -10.35 -37.38 -2.91
C ASP A 265 -11.69 -36.69 -3.15
N THR A 266 -11.73 -35.39 -2.87
CA THR A 266 -12.92 -34.55 -3.02
C THR A 266 -12.61 -33.37 -3.94
N GLU A 267 -13.45 -33.17 -4.95
CA GLU A 267 -13.46 -31.95 -5.77
C GLU A 267 -14.46 -30.96 -5.17
N LEU A 268 -14.01 -29.73 -4.96
CA LEU A 268 -14.83 -28.59 -4.59
C LEU A 268 -14.79 -27.57 -5.72
N ILE A 269 -15.96 -27.14 -6.18
CA ILE A 269 -16.08 -26.01 -7.09
C ILE A 269 -16.84 -24.91 -6.35
N GLU A 270 -16.21 -23.74 -6.34
CA GLU A 270 -16.76 -22.52 -5.77
C GLU A 270 -16.81 -21.43 -6.82
N GLN A 271 -17.63 -20.41 -6.56
CA GLN A 271 -17.68 -19.22 -7.38
C GLN A 271 -17.73 -17.96 -6.50
N TYR A 272 -17.38 -16.80 -7.04
CA TYR A 272 -17.60 -15.53 -6.34
C TYR A 272 -19.03 -15.42 -5.80
N ASN A 273 -19.12 -15.00 -4.55
CA ASN A 273 -20.39 -14.79 -3.87
C ASN A 273 -21.14 -13.57 -4.43
N ARG A 274 -20.40 -12.55 -4.87
CA ARG A 274 -20.92 -11.33 -5.49
C ARG A 274 -20.04 -10.83 -6.63
N VAL A 275 -20.61 -10.00 -7.48
CA VAL A 275 -19.89 -9.17 -8.44
C VAL A 275 -20.56 -7.78 -8.48
N PRO A 276 -19.82 -6.68 -8.66
CA PRO A 276 -18.37 -6.63 -8.84
C PRO A 276 -17.57 -6.65 -7.53
N TYR A 277 -16.31 -7.06 -7.61
CA TYR A 277 -15.29 -6.75 -6.60
C TYR A 277 -14.40 -5.61 -7.09
N ILE A 278 -13.99 -4.73 -6.17
CA ILE A 278 -13.15 -3.56 -6.47
C ILE A 278 -12.02 -3.49 -5.44
N TYR A 279 -10.79 -3.48 -5.92
CA TYR A 279 -9.60 -3.41 -5.08
C TYR A 279 -8.60 -2.41 -5.61
N LYS A 280 -8.03 -1.63 -4.70
CA LYS A 280 -6.84 -0.83 -5.01
C LYS A 280 -5.59 -1.71 -4.88
N LEU A 281 -4.65 -1.60 -5.81
CA LEU A 281 -3.48 -2.47 -5.88
C LEU A 281 -2.67 -2.45 -4.58
N SER A 282 -2.32 -1.27 -4.05
CA SER A 282 -1.57 -1.17 -2.80
C SER A 282 -2.30 -1.79 -1.60
N SER A 283 -3.62 -1.63 -1.50
CA SER A 283 -4.43 -2.28 -0.46
C SER A 283 -4.47 -3.79 -0.62
N LEU A 284 -4.52 -4.28 -1.87
CA LEU A 284 -4.52 -5.70 -2.15
C LEU A 284 -3.16 -6.35 -1.86
N ILE A 285 -2.06 -5.65 -2.13
CA ILE A 285 -0.71 -6.05 -1.68
C ILE A 285 -0.67 -6.11 -0.16
N LEU A 286 -1.16 -5.10 0.56
CA LEU A 286 -1.20 -5.12 2.03
C LEU A 286 -1.99 -6.32 2.58
N ALA A 287 -3.20 -6.56 2.06
CA ALA A 287 -4.03 -7.69 2.46
C ALA A 287 -3.33 -9.04 2.20
N TYR A 288 -2.66 -9.15 1.05
CA TYR A 288 -1.87 -10.33 0.70
C TYR A 288 -0.71 -10.55 1.68
N LEU A 289 0.07 -9.52 1.98
CA LEU A 289 1.21 -9.62 2.89
C LEU A 289 0.77 -9.95 4.32
N LEU A 290 -0.39 -9.45 4.76
CA LEU A 290 -1.01 -9.84 6.03
C LEU A 290 -1.37 -11.32 6.04
N LYS A 291 -2.03 -11.81 4.99
CA LYS A 291 -2.41 -13.22 4.85
C LYS A 291 -1.20 -14.15 4.79
N MET A 292 -0.11 -13.70 4.18
CA MET A 292 1.16 -14.43 4.08
C MET A 292 2.05 -14.28 5.32
N TYR A 293 1.59 -13.63 6.39
CA TYR A 293 2.37 -13.34 7.61
C TYR A 293 3.70 -12.62 7.33
N CYS A 294 3.74 -11.86 6.23
CA CYS A 294 4.88 -11.03 5.84
C CYS A 294 4.73 -9.58 6.30
N LEU A 295 3.56 -9.21 6.81
CA LEU A 295 3.25 -7.91 7.43
C LEU A 295 2.56 -8.15 8.77
N ASP A 296 3.01 -7.46 9.81
CA ASP A 296 2.37 -7.42 11.12
C ASP A 296 1.39 -6.25 11.20
N LYS A 297 0.11 -6.55 11.46
CA LYS A 297 -0.96 -5.54 11.55
C LYS A 297 -0.80 -4.58 12.74
N ASN A 298 -0.18 -5.03 13.82
CA ASN A 298 -0.10 -4.32 15.10
C ASN A 298 1.04 -3.32 15.15
N ASP A 299 2.16 -3.60 14.49
CA ASP A 299 3.32 -2.70 14.51
C ASP A 299 3.82 -2.27 13.13
N MET A 300 3.14 -2.70 12.05
CA MET A 300 3.43 -2.36 10.64
C MET A 300 4.80 -2.85 10.17
N TYR A 301 5.44 -3.75 10.93
CA TYR A 301 6.67 -4.40 10.49
C TYR A 301 6.39 -5.34 9.32
N TYR A 302 7.18 -5.22 8.27
CA TYR A 302 7.20 -6.20 7.18
C TYR A 302 8.48 -7.03 7.24
N LYS A 303 8.38 -8.34 7.01
CA LYS A 303 9.56 -9.22 6.91
C LYS A 303 10.15 -9.10 5.51
N ASN A 304 11.43 -8.73 5.40
CA ASN A 304 12.07 -8.71 4.08
C ASN A 304 12.28 -10.13 3.56
N ASN A 305 11.59 -10.50 2.48
CA ASN A 305 11.73 -11.79 1.81
C ASN A 305 11.26 -11.70 0.34
N SER A 306 11.49 -12.77 -0.41
CA SER A 306 11.12 -12.83 -1.83
C SER A 306 9.62 -12.73 -2.10
N VAL A 307 8.75 -13.15 -1.17
CA VAL A 307 7.29 -13.01 -1.32
C VAL A 307 6.91 -11.53 -1.29
N VAL A 308 7.53 -10.73 -0.42
CA VAL A 308 7.30 -9.28 -0.39
C VAL A 308 7.75 -8.63 -1.69
N GLU A 309 8.96 -8.94 -2.15
CA GLU A 309 9.55 -8.36 -3.37
C GLU A 309 8.74 -8.69 -4.64
N ASN A 310 8.13 -9.88 -4.69
CA ASN A 310 7.36 -10.35 -5.85
C ASN A 310 5.85 -10.15 -5.71
N SER A 311 5.39 -9.51 -4.62
CA SER A 311 3.96 -9.41 -4.30
C SER A 311 3.13 -8.73 -5.39
N PHE A 312 3.64 -7.68 -6.04
CA PHE A 312 2.97 -7.09 -7.21
C PHE A 312 2.75 -8.11 -8.34
N GLY A 313 3.78 -8.88 -8.70
CA GLY A 313 3.70 -9.87 -9.76
C GLY A 313 2.72 -10.99 -9.45
N ILE A 314 2.66 -11.44 -8.20
CA ILE A 314 1.68 -12.43 -7.72
C ILE A 314 0.27 -11.84 -7.82
N VAL A 315 0.07 -10.64 -7.27
CA VAL A 315 -1.22 -9.95 -7.28
C VAL A 315 -1.74 -9.70 -8.70
N ASP A 316 -0.89 -9.22 -9.62
CA ASP A 316 -1.29 -8.98 -11.01
C ASP A 316 -1.55 -10.30 -11.78
N THR A 317 -0.83 -11.36 -11.46
CA THR A 317 -1.06 -12.68 -12.06
C THR A 317 -2.42 -13.25 -11.67
N VAL A 318 -2.76 -13.23 -10.38
CA VAL A 318 -4.07 -13.67 -9.92
C VAL A 318 -5.17 -12.76 -10.47
N ARG A 319 -4.95 -11.44 -10.53
CA ARG A 319 -5.89 -10.51 -11.20
C ARG A 319 -6.22 -11.00 -12.61
N ARG A 320 -5.20 -11.32 -13.43
CA ARG A 320 -5.41 -11.80 -14.81
C ARG A 320 -6.21 -13.10 -14.85
N LYS A 321 -5.86 -14.08 -14.00
CA LYS A 321 -6.57 -15.37 -13.92
C LYS A 321 -8.04 -15.20 -13.49
N CYS A 322 -8.32 -14.22 -12.64
CA CYS A 322 -9.66 -13.83 -12.19
C CYS A 322 -10.41 -12.89 -13.16
N GLY A 323 -9.83 -12.53 -14.31
CA GLY A 323 -10.47 -11.63 -15.27
C GLY A 323 -10.61 -10.19 -14.77
N GLY A 324 -9.79 -9.78 -13.81
CA GLY A 324 -9.76 -8.43 -13.26
C GLY A 324 -9.20 -7.43 -14.28
N GLU A 325 -9.90 -6.32 -14.45
CA GLU A 325 -9.54 -5.25 -15.37
C GLU A 325 -8.80 -4.13 -14.61
N LYS A 326 -7.90 -3.42 -15.29
CA LYS A 326 -7.17 -2.29 -14.70
C LYS A 326 -7.91 -0.98 -14.96
N PHE A 327 -8.13 -0.22 -13.90
CA PHE A 327 -8.65 1.15 -13.95
C PHE A 327 -7.76 2.09 -13.16
N TYR A 328 -7.93 3.39 -13.39
CA TYR A 328 -7.39 4.46 -12.58
C TYR A 328 -8.51 5.18 -11.85
N LEU A 329 -8.36 5.34 -10.54
CA LEU A 329 -9.14 6.29 -9.77
C LEU A 329 -8.51 7.67 -9.96
N LEU A 330 -9.24 8.60 -10.56
CA LEU A 330 -8.78 9.97 -10.76
C LEU A 330 -9.28 10.88 -9.63
N PRO A 331 -8.49 11.89 -9.23
CA PRO A 331 -8.90 12.83 -8.19
C PRO A 331 -10.17 13.56 -8.61
N TYR A 332 -11.12 13.67 -7.67
CA TYR A 332 -12.39 14.34 -7.92
C TYR A 332 -12.21 15.84 -8.11
N ASN A 333 -11.46 16.50 -7.23
CA ASN A 333 -11.23 17.93 -7.33
C ASN A 333 -10.17 18.26 -8.39
N ILE A 334 -10.47 19.28 -9.19
CA ILE A 334 -9.51 19.85 -10.15
C ILE A 334 -8.76 20.96 -9.42
N ASN A 335 -7.50 20.70 -9.10
CA ASN A 335 -6.60 21.68 -8.49
C ASN A 335 -5.26 21.68 -9.25
N GLU A 336 -4.42 22.68 -8.98
CA GLU A 336 -3.19 22.93 -9.73
C GLU A 336 -2.23 21.73 -9.70
N ILE A 337 -1.86 21.26 -8.50
CA ILE A 337 -0.92 20.13 -8.34
C ILE A 337 -1.51 18.84 -8.90
N ALA A 338 -2.78 18.53 -8.61
CA ALA A 338 -3.44 17.34 -9.15
C ALA A 338 -3.47 17.36 -10.69
N THR A 339 -3.79 18.52 -11.28
CA THR A 339 -3.81 18.68 -12.74
C THR A 339 -2.43 18.49 -13.32
N GLN A 340 -1.41 19.12 -12.72
CA GLN A 340 -0.02 18.98 -13.13
C GLN A 340 0.41 17.50 -13.10
N MET A 341 0.10 16.78 -12.02
CA MET A 341 0.49 15.36 -11.87
C MET A 341 -0.26 14.44 -12.83
N ILE A 342 -1.55 14.69 -13.05
CA ILE A 342 -2.36 13.92 -14.00
C ILE A 342 -1.91 14.19 -15.44
N GLU A 343 -1.62 15.43 -15.82
CA GLU A 343 -1.11 15.77 -17.15
C GLU A 343 0.29 15.21 -17.39
N LEU A 344 1.16 15.29 -16.38
CA LEU A 344 2.49 14.70 -16.41
C LEU A 344 2.43 13.19 -16.66
N GLN A 345 1.53 12.47 -15.97
CA GLN A 345 1.43 11.03 -16.09
C GLN A 345 0.65 10.56 -17.31
N PHE A 346 -0.49 11.20 -17.58
CA PHE A 346 -1.48 10.70 -18.52
C PHE A 346 -1.62 11.59 -19.75
N GLY A 347 -0.76 12.59 -19.94
CA GLY A 347 -0.86 13.56 -21.04
C GLY A 347 -0.90 12.96 -22.45
N LYS A 348 -0.43 11.72 -22.64
CA LYS A 348 -0.52 10.97 -23.90
C LYS A 348 -1.78 10.09 -24.01
N ALA A 349 -2.47 9.83 -22.90
CA ALA A 349 -3.70 9.05 -22.82
C ALA A 349 -4.91 9.99 -22.83
N ASN A 350 -5.33 10.38 -24.03
CA ASN A 350 -6.37 11.39 -24.23
C ASN A 350 -7.69 11.04 -23.53
N HIS A 351 -8.08 9.76 -23.48
CA HIS A 351 -9.31 9.33 -22.81
C HIS A 351 -9.26 9.57 -21.30
N ILE A 352 -8.10 9.37 -20.66
CA ILE A 352 -7.89 9.60 -19.23
C ILE A 352 -7.92 11.11 -18.92
N ILE A 353 -7.20 11.93 -19.70
CA ILE A 353 -7.19 13.38 -19.52
C ILE A 353 -8.59 13.97 -19.74
N ARG A 354 -9.29 13.52 -20.78
CA ARG A 354 -10.66 13.93 -21.05
C ARG A 354 -11.58 13.56 -19.89
N ALA A 355 -11.51 12.33 -19.41
CA ALA A 355 -12.30 11.89 -18.27
C ALA A 355 -11.97 12.70 -17.00
N TYR A 356 -10.70 13.04 -16.76
CA TYR A 356 -10.32 13.92 -15.66
C TYR A 356 -10.97 15.30 -15.77
N LYS A 357 -10.85 15.97 -16.93
CA LYS A 357 -11.25 17.37 -17.11
C LYS A 357 -12.75 17.57 -17.37
N GLU A 358 -13.39 16.64 -18.08
CA GLU A 358 -14.73 16.85 -18.64
C GLU A 358 -15.83 16.05 -17.93
N THR A 359 -15.49 14.99 -17.16
CA THR A 359 -16.51 14.22 -16.44
C THR A 359 -17.19 15.08 -15.39
N GLN A 360 -18.51 15.22 -15.48
CA GLN A 360 -19.31 15.96 -14.52
C GLN A 360 -19.12 15.42 -13.10
N ARG A 361 -18.85 16.32 -12.16
CA ARG A 361 -18.60 16.02 -10.76
C ARG A 361 -19.91 15.95 -9.99
N ASN A 362 -20.41 14.73 -9.80
CA ASN A 362 -21.61 14.46 -9.02
C ASN A 362 -21.22 13.95 -7.62
N GLU A 363 -21.82 14.52 -6.59
CA GLU A 363 -21.56 14.14 -5.20
C GLU A 363 -21.79 12.63 -4.99
N GLY A 364 -20.86 11.98 -4.30
CA GLY A 364 -20.88 10.54 -4.06
C GLY A 364 -20.31 9.67 -5.20
N TYR A 365 -20.04 10.23 -6.39
CA TYR A 365 -19.48 9.48 -7.51
C TYR A 365 -17.97 9.70 -7.66
N ARG A 366 -17.24 8.62 -7.93
CA ARG A 366 -15.80 8.64 -8.23
C ARG A 366 -15.58 8.55 -9.73
N ILE A 367 -14.50 9.17 -10.22
CA ILE A 367 -14.09 9.04 -11.63
C ILE A 367 -13.12 7.87 -11.71
N ILE A 368 -13.58 6.79 -12.35
CA ILE A 368 -12.79 5.58 -12.57
C ILE A 368 -12.70 5.40 -14.08
N VAL A 369 -11.48 5.33 -14.61
CA VAL A 369 -11.22 5.29 -16.06
C VAL A 369 -10.42 4.04 -16.41
N SER A 370 -10.82 3.37 -17.48
CA SER A 370 -10.12 2.16 -17.95
C SER A 370 -8.67 2.48 -18.30
N HIS A 371 -7.77 1.57 -17.94
CA HIS A 371 -6.39 1.62 -18.39
C HIS A 371 -6.30 1.49 -19.91
N GLU A 372 -7.08 0.55 -20.46
CA GLU A 372 -7.25 0.33 -21.90
C GLU A 372 -8.21 1.37 -22.49
N GLU A 373 -8.05 1.73 -23.76
CA GLU A 373 -8.96 2.63 -24.51
C GLU A 373 -10.32 2.01 -24.86
#